data_AF-A0A968M0X8-F1
#
_entry.id   AF-A0A968M0X8-F1
#
_cell.length_a   1.000
_cell.length_b   1.000
_cell.length_c   1.000
_cell.angle_alpha   90.00
_cell.angle_beta   90.00
_cell.angle_gamma   90.00
#
_symmetry.space_group_name_H-M   'P 1'
#
loop_
_entity.id
_entity.type
_entity.pdbx_description
1 polymer ?
#
loop_
_entity_poly.entity_id
_entity_poly.type
_entity_poly.pdbx_seq_one_letter_code
_entity_poly.pdbx_strand_id
1 'polypeptide(L)' 'MTNSTIASLNEREQEIWFSLRQAISKSSGFQSWQQERDISSDIELDQQVRSYLKETLETLAY' A
#
# COMPACT_ATOMS: atom_id res chain seq x y z
N MET A 1 -30.45 6.58 -13.17
CA MET A 1 -29.33 5.76 -13.68
C MET A 1 -28.03 6.34 -13.12
N THR A 2 -27.62 5.99 -11.90
CA THR A 2 -26.45 6.58 -11.21
C THR A 2 -25.47 5.54 -10.67
N ASN A 3 -25.79 4.25 -10.79
CA ASN A 3 -24.98 3.16 -10.24
C ASN A 3 -23.64 2.96 -10.99
N SER A 4 -23.60 3.30 -12.27
CA SER A 4 -22.43 3.09 -13.14
C SER A 4 -21.27 4.05 -12.87
N THR A 5 -21.55 5.25 -12.35
CA THR A 5 -20.49 6.24 -12.04
C THR A 5 -19.75 5.90 -10.76
N ILE A 6 -20.45 5.38 -9.75
CA ILE A 6 -19.83 4.98 -8.46
C ILE A 6 -18.98 3.72 -8.62
N ALA A 7 -19.43 2.74 -9.42
CA ALA A 7 -18.64 1.56 -9.73
C ALA A 7 -17.32 1.90 -10.44
N SER A 8 -17.37 2.79 -11.43
CA SER A 8 -16.18 3.25 -12.18
C SER A 8 -15.18 4.03 -11.32
N LEU A 9 -15.65 4.76 -10.31
CA LEU A 9 -14.75 5.43 -9.35
C LEU A 9 -13.99 4.40 -8.51
N ASN A 10 -14.71 3.40 -7.98
CA ASN A 10 -14.10 2.33 -7.19
C ASN A 10 -13.07 1.52 -7.99
N GLU A 11 -13.32 1.24 -9.28
CA GLU A 11 -12.38 0.54 -10.16
C GLU A 11 -11.08 1.35 -10.34
N ARG A 12 -11.20 2.65 -10.62
CA ARG A 12 -10.02 3.52 -10.76
C ARG A 12 -9.24 3.66 -9.46
N GLU A 13 -9.93 3.78 -8.34
CA GLU A 13 -9.28 3.82 -7.02
C GLU A 13 -8.53 2.51 -6.72
N GLN A 14 -9.09 1.36 -7.11
CA GLN A 14 -8.42 0.07 -7.01
C GLN A 14 -7.19 -0.02 -7.90
N GLU A 15 -7.25 0.47 -9.14
CA GLU A 15 -6.09 0.50 -10.06
C GLU A 15 -4.97 1.41 -9.56
N ILE A 16 -5.32 2.60 -9.03
CA ILE A 16 -4.36 3.52 -8.42
C ILE A 16 -3.68 2.86 -7.22
N TRP A 17 -4.47 2.23 -6.36
CA TRP A 17 -3.97 1.57 -5.16
C TRP A 17 -3.11 0.35 -5.48
N PHE A 18 -3.48 -0.45 -6.49
CA PHE A 18 -2.66 -1.56 -7.00
C PHE A 18 -1.30 -1.05 -7.49
N SER A 19 -1.31 -0.01 -8.31
CA SER A 19 -0.08 0.60 -8.86
C SER A 19 0.81 1.16 -7.75
N LEU A 20 0.21 1.82 -6.75
CA LEU A 20 0.92 2.38 -5.60
C LEU A 20 1.61 1.28 -4.79
N ARG A 21 0.89 0.21 -4.44
CA ARG A 21 1.49 -0.91 -3.69
C ARG A 21 2.63 -1.57 -4.45
N GLN A 22 2.52 -1.73 -5.76
CA GLN A 22 3.62 -2.25 -6.57
C GLN A 22 4.83 -1.32 -6.60
N ALA A 23 4.61 0.00 -6.64
CA ALA A 23 5.71 0.97 -6.59
C ALA A 23 6.42 0.93 -5.23
N ILE A 24 5.64 0.88 -4.14
CA ILE A 24 6.16 0.79 -2.77
C ILE A 24 6.91 -0.53 -2.57
N SER A 25 6.37 -1.66 -3.03
CA SER A 25 7.00 -2.98 -2.88
C SER A 25 8.37 -3.10 -3.55
N LYS A 26 8.60 -2.30 -4.59
CA LYS A 26 9.87 -2.19 -5.32
C LYS A 26 10.80 -1.12 -4.76
N SER A 27 10.34 -0.32 -3.80
CA SER A 27 11.15 0.74 -3.20
C SER A 27 12.16 0.16 -2.21
N SER A 28 13.37 0.74 -2.19
CA SER A 28 14.42 0.32 -1.26
C SER A 28 14.02 0.53 0.21
N GLY A 29 13.32 1.63 0.51
CA GLY A 29 12.85 1.91 1.88
C GLY A 29 11.89 0.85 2.42
N PHE A 30 10.96 0.36 1.58
CA PHE A 30 10.04 -0.71 1.97
C PHE A 30 10.76 -2.05 2.14
N GLN A 31 11.67 -2.40 1.22
CA GLN A 31 12.44 -3.65 1.30
C GLN A 31 13.35 -3.70 2.53
N SER A 32 13.99 -2.60 2.89
CA SER A 32 14.77 -2.49 4.14
C SER A 32 13.86 -2.61 5.36
N TRP A 33 12.72 -1.92 5.37
CA TRP A 33 11.77 -2.01 6.48
C TRP A 33 11.21 -3.43 6.67
N GLN A 34 10.93 -4.16 5.59
CA GLN A 34 10.51 -5.57 5.67
C GLN A 34 11.60 -6.46 6.30
N GLN A 35 12.87 -6.25 5.92
CA GLN A 35 14.01 -7.00 6.45
C GLN A 35 14.24 -6.71 7.93
N GLU A 36 14.20 -5.44 8.34
CA GLU A 36 14.38 -5.03 9.74
C GLU A 36 13.31 -5.61 10.67
N ARG A 37 12.12 -5.89 10.13
CA ARG A 37 10.96 -6.38 10.87
C ARG A 37 10.79 -7.90 10.83
N ASP A 38 11.67 -8.62 10.13
CA ASP A 38 11.52 -10.06 9.85
C ASP A 38 10.13 -10.39 9.30
N ILE A 39 9.57 -9.50 8.46
CA ILE A 39 8.24 -9.73 7.90
C ILE A 39 8.36 -10.84 6.86
N SER A 40 7.86 -12.01 7.25
CA SER A 40 7.74 -13.15 6.36
C SER A 40 6.85 -12.78 5.17
N SER A 41 7.24 -13.25 3.98
CA SER A 41 6.49 -13.12 2.73
C SER A 41 5.12 -13.81 2.74
N ASP A 42 4.78 -14.49 3.84
CA ASP A 42 3.47 -15.09 4.10
C ASP A 42 2.38 -14.04 4.36
N ILE A 43 2.76 -12.85 4.81
CA ILE A 43 1.80 -11.73 5.00
C ILE A 43 1.48 -11.10 3.65
N GLU A 44 0.19 -10.85 3.41
CA GLU A 44 -0.30 -10.20 2.20
C GLU A 44 0.37 -8.82 1.98
N LEU A 45 0.85 -8.58 0.76
CA LEU A 45 1.54 -7.33 0.38
C LEU A 45 0.73 -6.09 0.77
N ASP A 46 -0.59 -6.17 0.67
CA ASP A 46 -1.53 -5.11 1.01
C ASP A 46 -1.44 -4.70 2.47
N GLN A 47 -1.31 -5.67 3.37
CA GLN A 47 -1.18 -5.44 4.80
C GLN A 47 0.19 -4.87 5.12
N GLN A 48 1.25 -5.39 4.49
CA GLN A 48 2.61 -4.89 4.68
C GLN A 48 2.74 -3.42 4.24
N VAL A 49 2.22 -3.08 3.05
CA VAL A 49 2.24 -1.71 2.53
C VAL A 49 1.44 -0.78 3.44
N ARG A 50 0.29 -1.21 3.97
CA ARG A 50 -0.49 -0.40 4.92
C ARG A 50 0.27 -0.12 6.21
N SER A 51 0.93 -1.13 6.79
CA SER A 51 1.75 -0.95 8.00
C SER A 51 2.92 0.00 7.75
N TYR A 52 3.63 -0.18 6.64
CA TYR A 52 4.72 0.71 6.24
C TYR A 52 4.26 2.16 6.07
N LEU A 53 3.15 2.38 5.35
CA LEU A 53 2.59 3.73 5.17
C LEU A 53 2.14 4.33 6.50
N LYS A 54 1.51 3.55 7.38
CA LYS A 54 1.08 4.03 8.69
C LYS A 54 2.27 4.55 9.50
N GLU A 55 3.33 3.76 9.60
CA GLU A 55 4.51 4.15 10.39
C GLU A 55 5.30 5.31 9.79
N THR A 56 5.48 5.31 8.47
CA THR A 56 6.17 6.41 7.78
C THR A 56 5.40 7.73 7.90
N LEU A 57 4.07 7.67 7.88
CA LEU A 57 3.22 8.85 8.13
C LEU A 57 3.21 9.26 9.61
N GLU A 58 3.23 8.33 10.56
CA GLU A 58 3.36 8.63 11.99
C GLU A 58 4.69 9.33 12.30
N THR A 59 5.76 8.98 11.58
CA THR A 59 7.09 9.59 11.74
C THR A 59 7.17 11.03 11.21
N LEU A 60 6.29 11.41 10.26
CA LEU A 60 6.23 12.76 9.67
C LEU A 60 5.25 13.70 10.40
N ALA A 61 4.46 13.20 11.34
CA ALA A 61 3.45 13.98 12.08
C ALA A 61 4.01 14.63 13.36
N TYR A 62 5.33 14.58 13.58
CA TYR A 62 6.04 15.16 14.72
C TYR A 62 6.91 16.34 14.26
#